data_AF-A0A1I6G5N6-F1
#
_entry.id   AF-A0A1I6G5N6-F1
#
_cell.length_a   1.000
_cell.length_b   1.000
_cell.length_c   1.000
_cell.angle_alpha   90.00
_cell.angle_beta   90.00
_cell.angle_gamma   90.00
#
_symmetry.space_group_name_H-M   'P 1'
#
loop_
_entity.id
_entity.type
_entity.pdbx_description
1 polymer ?
#
loop_
_entity_poly.entity_id
_entity_poly.type
_entity_poly.pdbx_seq_one_letter_code
_entity_poly.pdbx_strand_id
1 'polypeptide(L)' 'MSKILYSLLVSVSLAGCSGKAVYDNMQRNARQECVGVPPAQYEECIERSTKSYEEYKRDRAEVLKSEP' A
#
# COMPACT_ATOMS: atom_id res chain seq x y z
N MET A 1 12.61 31.77 -19.10
CA MET A 1 12.96 30.32 -19.18
C MET A 1 13.27 29.67 -17.84
N SER A 2 14.22 30.17 -17.03
CA SER A 2 14.67 29.50 -15.79
C SER A 2 13.57 29.23 -14.73
N LYS A 3 12.62 30.16 -14.55
CA LYS A 3 11.50 30.01 -13.60
C LYS A 3 10.53 28.88 -13.98
N ILE A 4 10.34 28.67 -15.29
CA ILE A 4 9.46 27.60 -15.82
C ILE A 4 10.11 26.24 -15.59
N LEU A 5 11.43 26.13 -15.81
CA LEU A 5 12.21 24.93 -15.51
C LEU A 5 12.16 24.57 -14.01
N TYR A 6 12.27 25.56 -13.12
CA TYR A 6 12.14 25.35 -11.69
C TYR A 6 10.73 24.85 -11.31
N SER A 7 9.68 25.46 -11.87
CA SER A 7 8.31 25.02 -11.65
C SER A 7 8.07 23.59 -12.15
N LEU A 8 8.64 23.21 -13.29
CA LEU A 8 8.53 21.86 -13.85
C LEU A 8 9.24 20.84 -12.96
N LEU A 9 10.44 21.17 -12.48
CA LEU A 9 11.24 20.29 -11.62
C LEU A 9 10.50 19.96 -10.32
N VAL A 10 9.87 20.95 -9.69
CA VAL A 10 9.08 20.76 -8.46
C VAL A 10 7.86 19.87 -8.70
N SER A 11 7.19 20.00 -9.86
CA SER A 11 6.01 19.20 -10.18
C SER A 11 6.31 17.69 -10.35
N VAL A 12 7.47 17.34 -10.91
CA VAL A 12 7.87 15.94 -11.10
C VAL A 12 8.19 15.26 -9.77
N SER A 13 8.71 16.00 -8.77
CA SER A 13 8.98 15.46 -7.44
C SER A 13 7.73 15.01 -6.68
N LEU A 14 6.56 15.55 -7.01
CA LEU A 14 5.28 15.17 -6.39
C LEU A 14 4.69 13.86 -6.96
N ALA A 15 5.20 13.36 -8.10
CA ALA A 15 4.73 12.12 -8.71
C ALA A 15 5.27 10.84 -8.01
N GLY A 16 6.05 10.97 -6.94
CA GLY A 16 6.72 9.86 -6.27
C GLY A 16 5.84 8.95 -5.38
N CYS A 17 4.58 9.30 -5.14
CA CYS A 17 3.68 8.46 -4.34
C CYS A 17 3.17 7.26 -5.16
N SER A 18 3.97 6.18 -5.24
CA SER A 18 3.52 4.92 -5.82
C SER A 18 2.56 4.19 -4.88
N GLY A 19 1.39 3.78 -5.39
CA GLY A 19 0.43 2.98 -4.63
C GLY A 19 1.01 1.67 -4.10
N LYS A 20 1.99 1.09 -4.81
CA LYS A 20 2.72 -0.09 -4.34
C LYS A 20 3.58 0.22 -3.11
N ALA A 21 4.30 1.34 -3.13
CA ALA A 21 5.15 1.74 -2.01
C ALA A 21 4.32 2.03 -0.75
N VAL A 22 3.14 2.61 -0.90
CA VAL A 22 2.20 2.82 0.22
C VAL A 22 1.70 1.47 0.75
N TYR A 23 1.23 0.58 -0.14
CA TYR A 23 0.74 -0.74 0.25
C TYR A 23 1.81 -1.58 0.97
N ASP A 24 3.03 -1.64 0.42
CA ASP A 24 4.12 -2.42 1.00
C ASP A 24 4.48 -1.91 2.41
N ASN A 25 4.43 -0.59 2.65
CA ASN A 25 4.63 -0.02 3.98
C ASN A 25 3.51 -0.41 4.96
N MET A 26 2.25 -0.29 4.55
CA MET A 26 1.10 -0.70 5.37
C MET A 26 1.17 -2.19 5.72
N GLN A 27 1.51 -3.03 4.74
CA GLN A 27 1.63 -4.47 4.93
C GLN A 27 2.78 -4.83 5.90
N ARG A 28 3.92 -4.14 5.80
CA ARG A 28 5.01 -4.30 6.76
C ARG A 28 4.55 -3.97 8.18
N ASN A 29 3.80 -2.88 8.37
CA ASN A 29 3.28 -2.51 9.68
C ASN A 29 2.29 -3.55 10.21
N ALA A 30 1.35 -4.03 9.38
CA ALA A 30 0.40 -5.07 9.76
C ALA A 30 1.10 -6.36 10.24
N ARG A 31 2.20 -6.75 9.59
CA ARG A 31 3.01 -7.90 10.05
C ARG A 31 3.68 -7.65 11.40
N GLN A 32 4.14 -6.42 11.65
CA GLN A 32 4.75 -6.06 12.94
C GLN A 32 3.73 -6.07 14.07
N GLU A 33 2.48 -5.66 13.80
CA GLU A 33 1.39 -5.72 14.77
C GLU A 33 1.12 -7.15 15.25
N CYS A 34 1.30 -8.16 14.40
CA CYS A 34 1.15 -9.57 14.78
C CYS A 34 2.13 -10.03 15.85
N VAL A 35 3.27 -9.38 16.05
CA VAL A 35 4.19 -9.72 17.15
C VAL A 35 3.60 -9.35 18.51
N GLY A 36 2.68 -8.38 18.56
CA GLY A 36 2.03 -7.91 19.78
C GLY A 36 0.72 -8.64 20.15
N VAL A 37 0.20 -9.51 19.28
CA VAL A 37 -1.05 -10.23 19.54
C VAL A 37 -0.81 -11.49 20.40
N PRO A 38 -1.83 -12.00 21.12
CA PRO A 38 -1.70 -13.25 21.85
C PRO A 38 -1.31 -14.43 20.94
N PRO A 39 -0.56 -15.43 21.42
CA PRO A 39 -0.10 -16.55 20.59
C PRO A 39 -1.22 -17.29 19.86
N ALA A 40 -2.39 -17.42 20.48
CA ALA A 40 -3.56 -18.04 19.87
C ALA A 40 -4.10 -17.31 18.62
N GLN A 41 -3.78 -16.03 18.46
CA GLN A 41 -4.23 -15.17 17.35
C GLN A 41 -3.11 -14.90 16.33
N TYR A 42 -1.88 -15.33 16.60
CA TYR A 42 -0.73 -15.02 15.76
C TYR A 42 -0.91 -15.59 14.34
N GLU A 43 -1.32 -16.85 14.24
CA GLU A 43 -1.43 -17.54 12.95
C GLU A 43 -2.45 -16.85 12.03
N GLU A 44 -3.64 -16.56 12.56
CA GLU A 44 -4.67 -15.83 11.83
C GLU A 44 -4.21 -14.41 11.46
N CYS A 45 -3.50 -13.73 12.36
CA CYS A 45 -2.97 -12.39 12.12
C CYS A 45 -1.92 -12.37 11.00
N ILE A 46 -0.97 -13.31 11.03
CA ILE A 46 0.09 -13.32 10.04
C ILE A 46 -0.47 -13.70 8.67
N GLU A 47 -1.39 -14.66 8.60
CA GLU A 47 -2.05 -15.08 7.36
C GLU A 47 -2.71 -13.89 6.64
N ARG A 48 -3.56 -13.12 7.33
CA ARG A 48 -4.21 -11.92 6.75
C ARG A 48 -3.24 -10.83 6.31
N SER A 49 -2.02 -10.80 6.84
CA SER A 49 -1.01 -9.77 6.56
C SER A 49 -0.03 -10.14 5.43
N THR A 50 -0.23 -11.28 4.76
CA THR A 50 0.72 -11.80 3.74
C THR A 50 0.30 -11.58 2.29
N LYS A 51 -0.91 -11.08 2.03
CA LYS A 51 -1.46 -10.84 0.67
C LYS A 51 -0.54 -10.03 -0.25
N SER A 52 -0.26 -10.50 -1.45
CA SER A 52 0.57 -9.76 -2.40
C SER A 52 -0.09 -8.47 -2.89
N TYR A 53 0.70 -7.50 -3.37
CA TYR A 53 0.18 -6.26 -3.96
C TYR A 53 -0.72 -6.53 -5.18
N GLU A 54 -0.42 -7.55 -5.98
CA GLU A 54 -1.20 -7.90 -7.16
C GLU A 54 -2.58 -8.47 -6.79
N GLU A 55 -2.63 -9.35 -5.78
CA GLU A 55 -3.91 -9.83 -5.23
C GLU A 55 -4.72 -8.68 -4.62
N TYR A 56 -4.07 -7.77 -3.87
CA TYR A 56 -4.75 -6.59 -3.36
C TYR A 56 -5.37 -5.74 -4.48
N LYS A 57 -4.63 -5.47 -5.56
CA LYS A 57 -5.13 -4.71 -6.71
C LYS A 57 -6.30 -5.41 -7.39
N ARG A 58 -6.20 -6.72 -7.63
CA ARG A 58 -7.27 -7.51 -8.26
C ARG A 58 -8.55 -7.43 -7.43
N ASP A 59 -8.46 -7.76 -6.15
CA ASP A 59 -9.62 -7.83 -5.28
C ASP A 59 -10.24 -6.43 -5.08
N ARG A 60 -9.42 -5.37 -5.02
CA ARG A 60 -9.92 -3.99 -5.03
C ARG A 60 -10.65 -3.65 -6.32
N ALA A 61 -10.16 -4.10 -7.47
CA ALA A 61 -10.82 -3.86 -8.75
C ALA A 61 -12.15 -4.63 -8.88
N GLU A 62 -12.27 -5.80 -8.26
CA GLU A 62 -13.52 -6.57 -8.21
C GLU A 62 -14.57 -5.87 -7.34
N VAL A 63 -14.17 -5.35 -6.18
CA VAL A 63 -15.06 -4.54 -5.32
C VAL A 63 -15.58 -3.32 -6.09
N LEU A 64 -14.69 -2.56 -6.73
CA LEU A 64 -15.08 -1.36 -7.51
C LEU A 64 -16.01 -1.66 -8.70
N LYS A 65 -15.98 -2.88 -9.24
CA LYS A 65 -16.87 -3.32 -10.35
C LYS A 65 -18.24 -3.80 -9.85
N SER A 66 -18.35 -4.15 -8.57
CA SER A 66 -19.55 -4.69 -7.96
C SER A 66 -20.33 -3.66 -7.13
N GLU A 67 -19.79 -2.45 -6.97
CA GLU A 67 -20.54 -1.28 -6.47
C GLU A 67 -21.58 -0.82 -7.54
N PRO A 68 -22.87 -0.71 -7.19
CA PRO A 68 -23.95 -0.32 -8.11
C PRO A 68 -23.98 1.18 -8.43
#